data_AF-A0A2V3VRI2-F1
#
_entry.id   AF-A0A2V3VRI2-F1
#
_cell.length_a   1.000
_cell.length_b   1.000
_cell.length_c   1.000
_cell.angle_alpha   90.00
_cell.angle_beta   90.00
_cell.angle_gamma   90.00
#
_symmetry.space_group_name_H-M   'P 1'
#
loop_
_entity.id
_entity.type
_entity.pdbx_description
1 polymer ?
#
loop_
_entity_poly.entity_id
_entity_poly.type
_entity_poly.pdbx_seq_one_letter_code
_entity_poly.pdbx_strand_id
1 'polypeptide(L)' 'MTTRKSLPTDLIDSLLPDYKKPKDLIDENGLLKQPTKALVERALQAEIAEHLGHDKHETINNLTGNAKNGKSHKTVP' A
#
# COMPACT_ATOMS: atom_id res chain seq x y z
N MET A 1 -13.84 -20.39 1.82
CA MET A 1 -12.68 -20.42 2.74
C MET A 1 -11.43 -20.22 1.89
N THR A 2 -10.98 -18.98 1.69
CA THR A 2 -9.77 -18.71 0.91
C THR A 2 -8.55 -19.07 1.76
N THR A 3 -7.78 -20.06 1.31
CA THR A 3 -6.50 -20.44 1.93
C THR A 3 -5.55 -19.25 1.83
N ARG A 4 -5.16 -18.67 2.97
CA ARG A 4 -4.13 -17.62 3.00
C ARG A 4 -2.82 -18.22 2.48
N LYS A 5 -2.41 -17.84 1.27
CA LYS A 5 -1.09 -18.19 0.74
C LYS A 5 -0.05 -17.58 1.68
N SER A 6 0.81 -18.41 2.25
CA SER A 6 1.92 -17.93 3.09
C SER A 6 2.83 -17.04 2.25
N LEU A 7 3.38 -15.99 2.87
CA LEU A 7 4.41 -15.19 2.21
C LEU A 7 5.61 -16.10 1.88
N PRO A 8 6.23 -15.98 0.70
CA PRO A 8 7.42 -16.75 0.37
C PRO A 8 8.54 -16.44 1.37
N THR A 9 9.21 -17.46 1.90
CA THR A 9 10.31 -17.29 2.85
C THR A 9 11.43 -16.44 2.24
N ASP A 10 11.75 -16.66 0.96
CA ASP A 10 12.76 -15.89 0.22
C ASP A 10 12.49 -14.38 0.22
N LEU A 11 11.21 -13.98 0.20
CA LEU A 11 10.83 -12.58 0.29
C LEU A 11 11.14 -12.03 1.69
N ILE A 12 10.86 -12.79 2.74
CA ILE A 12 11.16 -12.39 4.12
C ILE A 12 12.66 -12.28 4.33
N ASP A 13 13.44 -13.24 3.81
CA ASP A 13 14.90 -13.23 3.90
C ASP A 13 15.49 -12.03 3.14
N SER A 14 14.93 -11.68 1.97
CA SER A 14 15.35 -10.49 1.21
C SER A 14 15.08 -9.15 1.91
N LEU A 15 14.14 -9.13 2.87
CA LEU A 15 13.80 -7.93 3.64
C LEU A 15 14.68 -7.78 4.90
N LEU A 16 15.32 -8.86 5.37
CA LEU A 16 16.09 -8.89 6.63
C LEU A 16 17.63 -8.92 6.52
N PRO A 17 18.30 -8.57 5.39
CA PRO A 17 19.73 -8.83 5.23
C PRO A 17 20.62 -8.09 6.25
N ASP A 18 20.19 -6.90 6.70
CA ASP A 18 20.95 -6.04 7.62
C ASP A 18 20.34 -5.95 9.03
N TYR A 19 19.41 -6.85 9.38
CA TYR A 19 18.75 -6.82 10.67
C TYR A 19 19.73 -7.13 11.82
N LYS A 20 19.87 -6.21 12.78
CA LYS A 20 20.79 -6.37 13.93
C LYS A 20 20.11 -6.22 15.28
N LYS A 21 19.10 -5.36 15.40
CA LYS A 21 18.39 -5.10 16.66
C LYS A 21 16.89 -4.86 16.41
N PRO A 22 16.02 -5.13 17.40
CA PRO A 22 14.56 -4.92 17.26
C PRO A 22 14.16 -3.51 16.82
N LYS A 23 14.96 -2.49 17.17
CA LYS A 23 14.76 -1.11 16.73
C LYS A 23 14.80 -0.96 15.20
N ASP A 24 15.62 -1.73 14.49
CA ASP A 24 15.74 -1.63 13.03
C ASP A 24 14.44 -2.04 12.31
N LEU A 25 13.53 -2.75 12.98
CA LEU A 25 12.23 -3.15 12.43
C LEU A 25 11.13 -2.10 12.69
N ILE A 26 11.07 -1.54 13.89
CA ILE A 26 9.89 -0.83 14.42
C ILE A 26 10.14 0.68 14.64
N ASP A 27 11.39 1.15 14.63
CA ASP A 27 11.70 2.56 14.88
C ASP A 27 11.16 3.48 13.75
N GLU A 28 11.28 4.79 13.92
CA GLU A 28 10.76 5.80 12.97
C GLU A 28 11.28 5.64 11.54
N ASN A 29 12.46 5.03 11.37
CA ASN A 29 13.04 4.69 10.08
C ASN A 29 13.16 3.16 9.90
N GLY A 30 12.40 2.40 10.67
CA GLY A 30 12.42 0.95 10.70
C GLY A 30 11.88 0.33 9.41
N LEU A 31 12.35 -0.88 9.14
CA LEU A 31 12.04 -1.65 7.93
C LEU A 31 10.52 -1.76 7.68
N LEU A 32 9.70 -1.94 8.72
CA LEU A 32 8.26 -2.19 8.56
C LEU A 32 7.48 -0.96 8.09
N LYS A 33 8.03 0.24 8.21
CA LYS A 33 7.35 1.49 7.84
C LYS A 33 7.11 1.59 6.33
N GLN A 34 8.09 1.19 5.51
CA GLN A 34 7.96 1.27 4.05
C GLN A 34 6.95 0.28 3.46
N PRO A 35 6.98 -1.03 3.81
CA PRO A 35 5.97 -1.98 3.35
C PRO A 35 4.57 -1.60 3.83
N THR A 36 4.42 -1.16 5.08
CA THR A 36 3.13 -0.73 5.62
C THR A 36 2.58 0.47 4.85
N LYS A 37 3.41 1.48 4.58
CA LYS A 37 3.04 2.61 3.73
C LYS A 37 2.60 2.15 2.35
N ALA A 38 3.37 1.30 1.68
CA ALA A 38 3.05 0.80 0.35
C ALA A 38 1.74 0.01 0.31
N LEU A 39 1.45 -0.79 1.34
CA LEU A 39 0.19 -1.52 1.46
C LEU A 39 -1.00 -0.57 1.63
N VAL A 40 -0.89 0.41 2.54
CA VAL A 40 -1.95 1.41 2.77
C VAL A 40 -2.21 2.24 1.52
N GLU A 41 -1.17 2.70 0.83
CA GLU A 41 -1.33 3.47 -0.42
C GLU A 41 -2.01 2.66 -1.53
N ARG A 42 -1.74 1.35 -1.63
CA ARG A 42 -2.39 0.47 -2.61
C ARG A 42 -3.84 0.19 -2.25
N ALA A 43 -4.14 -0.04 -0.97
CA ALA A 43 -5.50 -0.19 -0.49
C ALA A 43 -6.34 1.06 -0.81
N LEU A 44 -5.81 2.25 -0.47
CA LEU A 44 -6.50 3.52 -0.78
C LEU A 44 -6.69 3.75 -2.28
N GLN A 45 -5.72 3.35 -3.12
CA GLN A 45 -5.87 3.43 -4.58
C GLN A 45 -7.00 2.55 -5.10
N ALA A 46 -7.16 1.34 -4.55
CA ALA A 46 -8.25 0.43 -4.88
C ALA A 46 -9.60 1.00 -4.43
N GLU A 47 -9.69 1.53 -3.20
CA GLU A 47 -10.90 2.16 -2.68
C GLU A 47 -11.35 3.37 -3.52
N ILE A 48 -10.41 4.19 -3.99
CA ILE A 48 -10.73 5.32 -4.89
C ILE A 48 -11.24 4.82 -6.25
N ALA A 49 -10.65 3.75 -6.81
CA ALA A 49 -11.11 3.18 -8.07
C ALA A 49 -12.54 2.63 -7.93
N GLU A 50 -12.83 1.93 -6.83
CA GLU A 50 -14.16 1.44 -6.50
C GLU A 50 -15.17 2.58 -6.33
N HIS A 51 -14.80 3.61 -5.56
CA HIS A 51 -15.66 4.77 -5.31
C HIS A 51 -16.01 5.56 -6.58
N LEU A 52 -15.05 5.73 -7.49
CA LEU A 52 -15.25 6.46 -8.75
C LEU A 52 -15.84 5.59 -9.86
N GLY A 53 -15.80 4.26 -9.72
CA GLY A 53 -16.25 3.31 -10.73
C GLY A 53 -15.36 3.24 -11.97
N HIS A 54 -14.13 3.73 -11.90
CA HIS A 54 -13.16 3.66 -12.99
C HIS A 54 -11.71 3.71 -12.48
N ASP A 55 -10.82 3.10 -13.26
CA ASP A 55 -9.40 3.05 -12.96
C ASP A 55 -8.64 4.32 -13.34
N LYS A 56 -7.37 4.37 -12.96
CA LYS A 56 -6.49 5.49 -13.32
C LYS A 56 -6.27 5.48 -14.84
N HIS A 57 -6.55 6.62 -15.50
CA HIS A 57 -6.46 6.80 -16.95
C HIS A 57 -7.51 6.05 -17.78
N GLU A 58 -8.55 5.51 -17.14
CA GLU A 58 -9.69 4.95 -17.84
C GLU A 58 -10.67 6.06 -18.28
N THR A 59 -11.48 5.78 -19.31
CA THR A 59 -12.58 6.64 -19.72
C THR A 59 -13.58 6.84 -18.57
N ILE A 60 -13.93 8.09 -18.30
CA ILE A 60 -14.86 8.44 -17.22
C ILE A 60 -16.28 8.20 -17.73
N ASN A 61 -16.90 7.12 -17.25
CA ASN A 61 -18.27 6.73 -17.59
C ASN A 61 -19.24 6.82 -16.39
N ASN A 62 -18.81 7.45 -15.29
CA ASN A 62 -19.66 7.59 -14.10
C ASN A 62 -20.69 8.72 -14.26
N LEU A 63 -21.85 8.57 -13.61
CA LEU A 63 -22.96 9.52 -13.71
C LEU A 63 -22.64 10.90 -13.11
N THR A 64 -21.71 10.95 -12.16
CA THR A 64 -21.35 12.18 -11.45
C THR A 64 -20.34 13.02 -12.22
N GLY A 65 -19.63 12.44 -13.19
CA GLY A 65 -18.49 13.07 -13.87
C GLY A 65 -17.27 13.27 -12.98
N ASN A 66 -17.23 12.66 -11.78
CA ASN A 66 -16.12 12.82 -10.84
C ASN A 66 -14.85 12.12 -11.38
N ALA A 67 -13.72 12.81 -11.27
CA ALA A 67 -12.42 12.34 -11.72
C ALA A 67 -11.37 12.40 -10.60
N LYS A 68 -10.29 11.63 -10.76
CA LYS A 68 -9.14 11.66 -9.83
C LYS A 68 -8.44 13.02 -9.92
N ASN A 69 -8.27 13.70 -8.78
CA ASN A 69 -7.63 15.01 -8.69
C ASN A 69 -6.26 14.95 -8.00
N GLY A 70 -5.33 14.16 -8.55
CA GLY A 70 -3.98 14.05 -8.03
C GLY A 70 -3.86 13.26 -6.72
N LYS A 71 -2.82 13.57 -5.93
CA LYS A 71 -2.51 12.93 -4.64
C LYS A 71 -2.08 14.01 -3.63
N SER A 72 -2.38 13.80 -2.35
CA SER A 72 -1.92 14.65 -1.25
C SER A 72 -1.08 13.84 -0.27
N HIS A 73 -0.10 14.48 0.36
CA HIS A 73 0.75 13.86 1.37
C HIS A 73 0.08 13.94 2.74
N LYS A 74 0.12 12.84 3.49
CA LYS A 74 -0.34 12.79 4.88
C LYS A 74 0.63 11.97 5.72
N THR A 75 1.06 12.53 6.85
CA THR A 75 1.80 11.79 7.87
C THR A 75 0.79 11.05 8.74
N VAL A 76 0.98 9.73 8.87
CA VAL A 76 0.15 8.87 9.72
C VAL A 76 0.97 8.57 10.98
N PRO A 77 0.44 8.85 12.18
CA PRO A 77 1.10 8.56 13.46
C PRO A 77 1.16 7.06 13.74
#